data_AF-A0A150UUI6-F1
#
_entry.id   AF-A0A150UUI6-F1
#
_cell.length_a   1.000
_cell.length_b   1.000
_cell.length_c   1.000
_cell.angle_alpha   90.00
_cell.angle_beta   90.00
_cell.angle_gamma   90.00
#
_symmetry.space_group_name_H-M   'P 1'
#
loop_
_entity.id
_entity.type
_entity.pdbx_description
1 polymer ?
#
loop_
_entity_poly.entity_id
_entity_poly.type
_entity_poly.pdbx_seq_one_letter_code
_entity_poly.pdbx_strand_id
1 'polypeptide(L)'
;MTQSWKAGKTFSRHSRNVEANHGKSTIKKNDAVTADDETISFIKRTLCSKPRRTGPSSTNIEEDALDKPLEQLLPPLTSDNAIDIQLYGIISVVINQFVQSWYHQISPDTEFVAEIVLIIAHCTRGIEERLRHLDLESLLLDELPGLLSDHIDAVEIARLSDCGSKSNFQISSIYHALRPHSALSPLPINETTAQAENENEIDWSQLLVSRIMPLVLPPEDLLNPCLNVLVSEIFSDMIIHKSVLGKISQPWLIWEGVTKAIYSLRSISQPTQGQETSPISRLDQYGLLSTEKNKKPESSSKQCMMVEAFRATDGAQSTAVDNIMIRPLVSMRIWSCIAKLVSLEQHMPWLAGMASLLQWLSLNGPGRVCRANSALDRLMSAHIREKLLNPAVLPSLLHAIRSAAMPGNVLAPSRIPPTSDEIAEIKRECARAIMELAPQPVRTHYFATTDTLKMQSEIARRLDLFADEYINKHLIVAVLELIVVRLFPELGQPGQSI
;
A
#
# COMPACT_ATOMS: atom_id res chain seq x y z
N MET A 1 65.52 -20.90 -39.16
CA MET A 1 66.21 -22.20 -39.33
C MET A 1 67.38 -22.17 -38.35
N THR A 2 67.30 -22.74 -37.15
CA THR A 2 67.47 -24.17 -36.79
C THR A 2 67.01 -24.36 -35.33
N GLN A 3 66.00 -25.19 -35.09
CA GLN A 3 66.06 -26.52 -34.42
C GLN A 3 66.71 -26.61 -33.03
N SER A 4 65.84 -26.72 -32.01
CA SER A 4 65.61 -27.89 -31.14
C SER A 4 66.76 -28.65 -30.45
N TRP A 5 66.68 -28.63 -29.10
CA TRP A 5 66.89 -29.70 -28.09
C TRP A 5 68.26 -30.36 -27.89
N LYS A 6 68.74 -30.31 -26.63
CA LYS A 6 69.34 -31.44 -25.90
C LYS A 6 69.24 -31.27 -24.37
N ALA A 7 69.13 -32.40 -23.69
CA ALA A 7 68.69 -32.62 -22.31
C ALA A 7 69.83 -32.92 -21.31
N GLY A 8 69.54 -32.93 -20.00
CA GLY A 8 70.31 -33.71 -19.01
C GLY A 8 70.18 -33.35 -17.51
N LYS A 9 69.33 -34.12 -16.79
CA LYS A 9 69.40 -34.72 -15.40
C LYS A 9 70.20 -33.98 -14.28
N THR A 10 69.75 -33.83 -13.03
CA THR A 10 69.48 -34.89 -12.00
C THR A 10 68.72 -34.42 -10.73
N PHE A 11 67.80 -35.27 -10.24
CA PHE A 11 67.53 -35.70 -8.85
C PHE A 11 67.48 -34.71 -7.64
N SER A 12 66.33 -34.59 -6.97
CA SER A 12 66.05 -35.21 -5.65
C SER A 12 64.71 -34.76 -5.05
N ARG A 13 64.10 -35.66 -4.29
CA ARG A 13 62.73 -35.68 -3.76
C ARG A 13 62.79 -35.27 -2.28
N HIS A 14 62.00 -34.30 -1.82
CA HIS A 14 61.69 -34.12 -0.39
C HIS A 14 60.23 -33.69 -0.19
N SER A 15 59.53 -34.49 0.61
CA SER A 15 58.18 -34.25 1.12
C SER A 15 58.13 -33.02 2.00
N ARG A 16 57.01 -32.29 1.93
CA ARG A 16 56.40 -31.70 3.13
C ARG A 16 54.91 -31.41 2.90
N ASN A 17 54.10 -32.05 3.75
CA ASN A 17 52.68 -31.77 3.96
C ASN A 17 52.47 -30.29 4.27
N VAL A 18 51.42 -29.70 3.69
CA VAL A 18 50.75 -28.53 4.25
C VAL A 18 49.26 -28.86 4.28
N GLU A 19 48.77 -29.10 5.49
CA GLU A 19 47.35 -29.07 5.83
C GLU A 19 46.81 -27.66 5.56
N ALA A 20 45.68 -27.55 4.85
CA ALA A 20 44.87 -26.34 4.84
C ALA A 20 43.40 -26.73 4.97
N ASN A 21 42.85 -26.28 6.09
CA ASN A 21 41.58 -26.64 6.70
C ASN A 21 40.37 -26.24 5.84
N HIS A 22 39.30 -27.04 5.91
CA HIS A 22 38.01 -26.79 5.28
C HIS A 22 37.35 -25.51 5.83
N GLY A 23 37.26 -24.46 5.01
CA GLY A 23 36.37 -23.32 5.23
C GLY A 23 34.98 -23.60 4.64
N LYS A 24 34.01 -23.91 5.51
CA LYS A 24 32.61 -24.09 5.16
C LYS A 24 31.99 -22.69 4.93
N SER A 25 31.80 -22.32 3.67
CA SER A 25 31.17 -21.05 3.27
C SER A 25 29.67 -21.10 3.55
N THR A 26 29.25 -20.49 4.66
CA THR A 26 27.84 -20.14 4.96
C THR A 26 27.56 -18.76 4.39
N ILE A 27 26.98 -18.68 3.18
CA ILE A 27 26.54 -17.41 2.59
C ILE A 27 25.14 -17.60 2.01
N LYS A 28 24.26 -16.61 2.28
CA LYS A 28 22.89 -16.34 1.76
C LYS A 28 21.68 -16.44 2.71
N LYS A 29 21.85 -16.57 4.03
CA LYS A 29 20.74 -16.34 5.00
C LYS A 29 20.96 -15.16 5.96
N ASN A 30 22.14 -14.52 5.92
CA ASN A 30 22.50 -13.46 6.87
C ASN A 30 22.05 -12.06 6.44
N ASP A 31 21.91 -11.78 5.14
CA ASP A 31 21.80 -10.39 4.64
C ASP A 31 20.47 -9.67 5.01
N ALA A 32 19.37 -10.41 5.18
CA ALA A 32 18.09 -9.83 5.61
C ALA A 32 18.01 -9.65 7.13
N VAL A 33 18.63 -10.56 7.90
CA VAL A 33 18.68 -10.48 9.37
C VAL A 33 19.62 -9.36 9.82
N THR A 34 20.69 -9.07 9.07
CA THR A 34 21.63 -7.99 9.36
C THR A 34 21.05 -6.59 9.10
N ALA A 35 20.19 -6.44 8.08
CA ALA A 35 19.62 -5.13 7.73
C ALA A 35 18.61 -4.62 8.78
N ASP A 36 17.80 -5.52 9.33
CA ASP A 36 16.89 -5.18 10.42
C ASP A 36 17.66 -4.96 11.73
N ASP A 37 18.76 -5.69 11.99
CA ASP A 37 19.60 -5.50 13.19
C ASP A 37 20.37 -4.16 13.17
N GLU A 38 20.88 -3.76 12.00
CA GLU A 38 21.44 -2.40 11.78
C GLU A 38 20.38 -1.31 12.01
N THR A 39 19.15 -1.57 11.55
CA THR A 39 18.02 -0.65 11.74
C THR A 39 17.64 -0.54 13.22
N ILE A 40 17.56 -1.65 13.95
CA ILE A 40 17.29 -1.67 15.39
C ILE A 40 18.39 -0.95 16.17
N SER A 41 19.65 -1.17 15.81
CA SER A 41 20.80 -0.48 16.41
C SER A 41 20.72 1.04 16.19
N PHE A 42 20.32 1.46 14.99
CA PHE A 42 20.09 2.87 14.67
C PHE A 42 18.93 3.46 15.50
N ILE A 43 17.80 2.76 15.60
CA ILE A 43 16.64 3.18 16.40
C ILE A 43 17.03 3.37 17.87
N LYS A 44 17.72 2.39 18.46
CA LYS A 44 18.19 2.46 19.86
C LYS A 44 19.10 3.67 20.07
N ARG A 45 20.04 3.91 19.16
CA ARG A 45 20.94 5.06 19.23
C ARG A 45 20.22 6.40 19.11
N THR A 46 19.17 6.49 18.29
CA THR A 46 18.48 7.77 18.07
C THR A 46 17.44 8.05 19.15
N LEU A 47 16.61 7.06 19.52
CA LEU A 47 15.44 7.29 20.39
C LEU A 47 15.68 6.93 21.86
N CYS A 48 16.59 5.99 22.14
CA CYS A 48 16.80 5.46 23.50
C CYS A 48 18.10 5.96 24.16
N SER A 49 18.92 6.76 23.45
CA SER A 49 20.16 7.30 24.01
C SER A 49 19.85 8.23 25.18
N LYS A 50 20.35 7.90 26.37
CA LYS A 50 20.35 8.80 27.53
C LYS A 50 21.64 9.64 27.51
N PRO A 51 21.60 10.90 27.96
CA PRO A 51 22.80 11.73 28.01
C PRO A 51 23.82 11.13 28.98
N ARG A 52 25.08 11.04 28.54
CA ARG A 52 26.22 10.52 29.30
C ARG A 52 26.37 11.28 30.62
N ARG A 53 25.89 10.72 31.73
CA ARG A 53 26.22 11.22 33.07
C ARG A 53 27.70 10.93 33.33
N THR A 54 28.52 11.98 33.36
CA THR A 54 29.93 11.95 33.74
C THR A 54 30.06 11.66 35.25
N GLY A 55 29.89 10.40 35.62
CA GLY A 55 30.22 9.85 36.94
C GLY A 55 31.09 8.60 36.79
N PRO A 56 32.07 8.36 37.68
CA PRO A 56 33.11 7.33 37.48
C PRO A 56 32.64 5.87 37.66
N SER A 57 31.34 5.58 37.50
CA SER A 57 30.75 4.25 37.75
C SER A 57 29.65 3.83 36.76
N SER A 58 29.46 4.53 35.63
CA SER A 58 28.32 4.32 34.72
C SER A 58 28.56 3.42 33.50
N THR A 59 29.76 2.85 33.30
CA THR A 59 30.06 2.04 32.09
C THR A 59 29.23 0.77 31.93
N ASN A 60 28.66 0.22 33.02
CA ASN A 60 27.94 -1.06 32.97
C ASN A 60 26.42 -0.93 32.70
N ILE A 61 25.85 0.28 32.76
CA ILE A 61 24.38 0.48 32.62
C ILE A 61 23.96 0.71 31.15
N GLU A 62 24.88 1.18 30.31
CA GLU A 62 24.62 1.46 28.88
C GLU A 62 24.65 0.20 28.02
N GLU A 63 25.48 -0.80 28.35
CA GLU A 63 25.48 -2.12 27.69
C GLU A 63 24.16 -2.88 27.96
N ASP A 64 23.65 -2.82 29.20
CA ASP A 64 22.38 -3.45 29.61
C ASP A 64 21.14 -2.90 28.87
N ALA A 65 21.20 -1.68 28.30
CA ALA A 65 20.12 -1.09 27.52
C ALA A 65 20.18 -1.49 26.03
N LEU A 66 21.39 -1.76 25.50
CA LEU A 66 21.57 -2.19 24.13
C LEU A 66 21.14 -3.66 23.94
N ASP A 67 21.25 -4.47 25.00
CA ASP A 67 20.88 -5.89 24.99
C ASP A 67 19.38 -6.16 25.16
N LYS A 68 18.60 -5.16 25.60
CA LYS A 68 17.14 -5.31 25.76
C LYS A 68 16.41 -5.30 24.41
N PRO A 69 15.34 -6.10 24.27
CA PRO A 69 14.48 -6.07 23.10
C PRO A 69 13.79 -4.69 22.98
N LEU A 70 13.56 -4.22 21.76
CA LEU A 70 13.06 -2.86 21.48
C LEU A 70 11.70 -2.60 22.15
N GLU A 71 10.89 -3.64 22.27
CA GLU A 71 9.56 -3.66 22.87
C GLU A 71 9.56 -3.31 24.36
N GLN A 72 10.69 -3.47 25.05
CA GLN A 72 10.81 -3.10 26.46
C GLN A 72 11.24 -1.64 26.65
N LEU A 73 11.78 -1.01 25.60
CA LEU A 73 12.37 0.33 25.66
C LEU A 73 11.40 1.40 25.15
N LEU A 74 10.58 1.05 24.15
CA LEU A 74 9.65 1.96 23.49
C LEU A 74 8.20 1.48 23.62
N PRO A 75 7.22 2.40 23.66
CA PRO A 75 5.81 2.03 23.64
C PRO A 75 5.45 1.31 22.33
N PRO A 76 4.56 0.29 22.29
CA PRO A 76 4.13 -0.28 21.01
C PRO A 76 3.39 0.78 20.16
N LEU A 77 3.63 0.86 18.86
CA LEU A 77 2.91 1.78 17.96
C LEU A 77 1.67 1.12 17.37
N THR A 78 1.77 -0.18 17.09
CA THR A 78 0.72 -1.01 16.51
C THR A 78 0.63 -2.37 17.24
N SER A 79 -0.25 -3.27 16.78
CA SER A 79 -0.31 -4.66 17.30
C SER A 79 0.78 -5.59 16.78
N ASP A 80 1.52 -5.21 15.74
CA ASP A 80 2.54 -6.06 15.12
C ASP A 80 3.94 -5.44 15.26
N ASN A 81 4.83 -6.15 15.97
CA ASN A 81 6.20 -5.72 16.21
C ASN A 81 6.98 -5.52 14.89
N ALA A 82 6.69 -6.30 13.84
CA ALA A 82 7.38 -6.17 12.56
C ALA A 82 7.05 -4.83 11.88
N ILE A 83 5.83 -4.34 12.04
CA ILE A 83 5.40 -3.02 11.58
C ILE A 83 6.07 -1.94 12.43
N ASP A 84 6.07 -2.11 13.75
CA ASP A 84 6.65 -1.16 14.69
C ASP A 84 8.13 -0.91 14.44
N ILE A 85 8.92 -1.94 14.12
CA ILE A 85 10.34 -1.78 13.77
C ILE A 85 10.50 -0.87 12.55
N GLN A 86 9.71 -1.07 11.49
CA GLN A 86 9.83 -0.25 10.28
C GLN A 86 9.32 1.18 10.52
N LEU A 87 8.23 1.36 11.28
CA LEU A 87 7.71 2.68 11.67
C LEU A 87 8.72 3.42 12.55
N TYR A 88 9.32 2.76 13.54
CA TYR A 88 10.37 3.34 14.36
C TYR A 88 11.62 3.67 13.56
N GLY A 89 11.95 2.88 12.54
CA GLY A 89 13.00 3.24 11.57
C GLY A 89 12.72 4.58 10.90
N ILE A 90 11.50 4.79 10.41
CA ILE A 90 11.06 6.06 9.79
C ILE A 90 11.09 7.21 10.82
N ILE A 91 10.47 7.01 11.98
CA ILE A 91 10.41 8.00 13.06
C ILE A 91 11.83 8.41 13.51
N SER A 92 12.74 7.45 13.62
CA SER A 92 14.14 7.72 14.00
C SER A 92 14.83 8.61 12.99
N VAL A 93 14.67 8.37 11.68
CA VAL A 93 15.26 9.25 10.67
C VAL A 93 14.69 10.66 10.76
N VAL A 94 13.37 10.78 10.92
CA VAL A 94 12.69 12.08 11.05
C VAL A 94 13.18 12.82 12.29
N ILE A 95 13.17 12.19 13.45
CA ILE A 95 13.61 12.80 14.71
C ILE A 95 15.10 13.19 14.65
N ASN A 96 15.97 12.32 14.13
CA ASN A 96 17.39 12.60 14.01
C ASN A 96 17.65 13.85 13.14
N GLN A 97 16.95 13.96 12.00
CA GLN A 97 17.21 15.03 11.04
C GLN A 97 16.48 16.34 11.35
N PHE A 98 15.25 16.28 11.83
CA PHE A 98 14.37 17.45 11.96
C PHE A 98 14.13 17.92 13.38
N VAL A 99 14.49 17.12 14.40
CA VAL A 99 14.33 17.51 15.80
C VAL A 99 15.69 17.61 16.46
N GLN A 100 16.44 16.51 16.46
CA GLN A 100 17.71 16.41 17.15
C GLN A 100 18.79 17.32 16.56
N SER A 101 18.76 17.60 15.26
CA SER A 101 19.73 18.45 14.56
C SER A 101 19.83 19.87 15.14
N TRP A 102 18.70 20.45 15.57
CA TRP A 102 18.65 21.77 16.19
C TRP A 102 18.44 21.69 17.71
N TYR A 103 17.67 20.72 18.23
CA TYR A 103 17.35 20.64 19.65
C TYR A 103 18.58 20.36 20.51
N HIS A 104 19.49 19.49 20.05
CA HIS A 104 20.76 19.22 20.76
C HIS A 104 21.68 20.45 20.84
N GLN A 105 21.49 21.46 19.97
CA GLN A 105 22.23 22.72 20.04
C GLN A 105 21.70 23.61 21.18
N ILE A 106 20.44 23.40 21.60
CA ILE A 106 19.75 24.22 22.60
C ILE A 106 19.79 23.53 23.97
N SER A 107 19.45 22.24 24.04
CA SER A 107 19.39 21.46 25.28
C SER A 107 19.89 20.02 25.07
N PRO A 108 20.65 19.45 26.03
CA PRO A 108 21.06 18.05 26.00
C PRO A 108 20.01 17.09 26.58
N ASP A 109 18.83 17.60 26.95
CA ASP A 109 17.73 16.78 27.46
C ASP A 109 17.20 15.82 26.39
N THR A 110 16.75 14.64 26.80
CA THR A 110 16.19 13.61 25.89
C THR A 110 14.71 13.36 26.18
N GLU A 111 14.16 13.96 27.24
CA GLU A 111 12.75 13.81 27.64
C GLU A 111 11.81 14.36 26.56
N PHE A 112 12.13 15.50 25.96
CA PHE A 112 11.36 16.07 24.84
C PHE A 112 11.17 15.09 23.68
N VAL A 113 12.21 14.34 23.31
CA VAL A 113 12.13 13.33 22.24
C VAL A 113 11.24 12.16 22.66
N ALA A 114 11.32 11.75 23.94
CA ALA A 114 10.47 10.70 24.48
C ALA A 114 8.99 11.10 24.45
N GLU A 115 8.65 12.35 24.80
CA GLU A 115 7.28 12.88 24.71
C GLU A 115 6.77 12.88 23.26
N ILE A 116 7.57 13.31 22.28
CA ILE A 116 7.19 13.22 20.86
C ILE A 116 6.85 11.78 20.47
N VAL A 117 7.68 10.82 20.90
CA VAL A 117 7.45 9.39 20.61
C VAL A 117 6.17 8.89 21.28
N LEU A 118 5.86 9.33 22.50
CA LEU A 118 4.62 8.98 23.20
C LEU A 118 3.38 9.53 22.49
N ILE A 119 3.42 10.79 22.04
CA ILE A 119 2.32 11.40 21.26
C ILE A 119 2.12 10.62 19.95
N ILE A 120 3.20 10.34 19.21
CA ILE A 120 3.12 9.54 17.99
C ILE A 120 2.51 8.17 18.29
N ALA A 121 2.93 7.49 19.36
CA ALA A 121 2.40 6.20 19.74
C ALA A 121 0.91 6.25 20.07
N HIS A 122 0.42 7.30 20.72
CA HIS A 122 -1.00 7.48 20.97
C HIS A 122 -1.77 7.66 19.66
N CYS A 123 -1.29 8.54 18.78
CA CYS A 123 -1.90 8.79 17.48
C CYS A 123 -1.93 7.53 16.60
N THR A 124 -0.83 6.78 16.51
CA THR A 124 -0.76 5.57 15.67
C THR A 124 -1.69 4.47 16.15
N ARG A 125 -1.82 4.29 17.48
CA ARG A 125 -2.77 3.33 18.06
C ARG A 125 -4.21 3.74 17.79
N GLY A 126 -4.56 5.01 17.98
CA GLY A 126 -5.91 5.51 17.66
C GLY A 126 -6.26 5.32 16.19
N ILE A 127 -5.31 5.55 15.28
CA ILE A 127 -5.48 5.26 13.85
C ILE A 127 -5.61 3.75 13.60
N GLU A 128 -4.80 2.90 14.24
CA GLU A 128 -4.88 1.45 14.09
C GLU A 128 -6.23 0.89 14.52
N GLU A 129 -6.76 1.35 15.66
CA GLU A 129 -8.09 0.95 16.15
C GLU A 129 -9.16 1.29 15.12
N ARG A 130 -9.11 2.49 14.53
CA ARG A 130 -10.03 2.90 13.46
C ARG A 130 -9.87 2.05 12.20
N LEU A 131 -8.63 1.77 11.79
CA LEU A 131 -8.33 0.92 10.64
C LEU A 131 -8.85 -0.51 10.82
N ARG A 132 -8.88 -1.06 12.04
CA ARG A 132 -9.45 -2.38 12.33
C ARG A 132 -10.97 -2.43 12.13
N HIS A 133 -11.65 -1.31 12.35
CA HIS A 133 -13.10 -1.21 12.14
C HIS A 133 -13.48 -0.84 10.71
N LEU A 134 -12.53 -0.36 9.91
CA LEU A 134 -12.75 0.02 8.53
C LEU A 134 -12.89 -1.21 7.63
N ASP A 135 -14.00 -1.28 6.89
CA ASP A 135 -14.20 -2.33 5.87
C ASP A 135 -13.35 -2.05 4.63
N LEU A 136 -12.09 -2.49 4.68
CA LEU A 136 -11.12 -2.35 3.60
C LEU A 136 -11.59 -3.05 2.31
N GLU A 137 -12.39 -4.12 2.44
CA GLU A 137 -12.89 -4.86 1.29
C GLU A 137 -13.85 -3.99 0.48
N SER A 138 -14.83 -3.35 1.13
CA SER A 138 -15.74 -2.41 0.46
C SER A 138 -15.00 -1.16 -0.06
N LEU A 139 -14.09 -0.59 0.73
CA LEU A 139 -13.36 0.63 0.33
C LEU A 139 -12.52 0.39 -0.94
N LEU A 140 -11.75 -0.69 -0.97
CA LEU A 140 -10.82 -0.98 -2.08
C LEU A 140 -11.52 -1.57 -3.31
N LEU A 141 -12.59 -2.35 -3.14
CA LEU A 141 -13.20 -3.09 -4.25
C LEU A 141 -14.52 -2.47 -4.75
N ASP A 142 -15.19 -1.62 -3.99
CA ASP A 142 -16.40 -0.94 -4.44
C ASP A 142 -16.24 0.56 -4.57
N GLU A 143 -15.77 1.24 -3.53
CA GLU A 143 -15.87 2.69 -3.46
C GLU A 143 -14.78 3.42 -4.23
N LEU A 144 -13.51 3.07 -4.03
CA LEU A 144 -12.40 3.63 -4.81
C LEU A 144 -12.53 3.29 -6.30
N PRO A 145 -12.83 2.05 -6.72
CA PRO A 145 -13.04 1.75 -8.13
C PRO A 145 -14.26 2.43 -8.71
N GLY A 146 -15.30 2.63 -7.89
CA GLY A 146 -16.47 3.41 -8.26
C GLY A 146 -16.10 4.84 -8.57
N LEU A 147 -15.39 5.51 -7.65
CA LEU A 147 -14.90 6.87 -7.80
C LEU A 147 -13.97 7.03 -9.02
N LEU A 148 -13.09 6.06 -9.25
CA LEU A 148 -12.22 6.04 -10.42
C LEU A 148 -13.00 5.86 -11.73
N SER A 149 -14.00 4.98 -11.75
CA SER A 149 -14.86 4.78 -12.93
C SER A 149 -15.62 6.05 -13.28
N ASP A 150 -16.17 6.68 -12.26
CA ASP A 150 -16.88 7.95 -12.29
C ASP A 150 -16.03 9.10 -12.83
N HIS A 151 -14.75 9.13 -12.45
CA HIS A 151 -13.74 10.04 -12.95
C HIS A 151 -13.44 9.76 -14.44
N ILE A 152 -13.17 8.50 -14.80
CA ILE A 152 -12.89 8.10 -16.18
C ILE A 152 -14.05 8.48 -17.10
N ASP A 153 -15.29 8.23 -16.71
CA ASP A 153 -16.48 8.59 -17.49
C ASP A 153 -16.52 10.10 -17.75
N ALA A 154 -16.27 10.92 -16.74
CA ALA A 154 -16.25 12.37 -16.89
C ALA A 154 -15.11 12.85 -17.81
N VAL A 155 -13.93 12.23 -17.74
CA VAL A 155 -12.80 12.53 -18.63
C VAL A 155 -13.10 12.13 -20.07
N GLU A 156 -13.67 10.95 -20.28
CA GLU A 156 -14.04 10.46 -21.61
C GLU A 156 -15.12 11.35 -22.23
N ILE A 157 -16.15 11.75 -21.47
CA ILE A 157 -17.19 12.69 -21.93
C ILE A 157 -16.57 14.04 -22.29
N ALA A 158 -15.66 14.57 -21.48
CA ALA A 158 -14.98 15.84 -21.77
C ALA A 158 -14.14 15.77 -23.04
N ARG A 159 -13.43 14.66 -23.28
CA ARG A 159 -12.63 14.44 -24.50
C ARG A 159 -13.46 14.23 -25.75
N LEU A 160 -14.57 13.52 -25.64
CA LEU A 160 -15.48 13.29 -26.77
C LEU A 160 -16.20 14.57 -27.18
N SER A 161 -16.44 15.47 -26.21
CA SER A 161 -17.09 16.77 -26.42
C SER A 161 -16.17 17.82 -27.03
N ASP A 162 -14.85 17.56 -27.06
CA ASP A 162 -13.89 18.43 -27.72
C ASP A 162 -14.03 18.31 -29.25
N CYS A 163 -14.64 19.32 -29.87
CA CYS A 163 -14.83 19.44 -31.32
C CYS A 163 -13.53 19.80 -32.06
N GLY A 164 -12.45 19.06 -31.82
CA GLY A 164 -11.17 19.16 -32.54
C GLY A 164 -10.25 20.28 -32.07
N SER A 165 -10.55 20.93 -30.94
CA SER A 165 -9.68 21.91 -30.29
C SER A 165 -8.81 21.16 -29.29
N LYS A 166 -7.59 20.78 -29.67
CA LYS A 166 -6.60 20.10 -28.79
C LYS A 166 -6.10 20.94 -27.59
N SER A 167 -6.91 21.87 -27.10
CA SER A 167 -6.65 22.67 -25.92
C SER A 167 -7.11 21.90 -24.68
N ASN A 168 -6.15 21.48 -23.85
CA ASN A 168 -6.40 20.87 -22.54
C ASN A 168 -7.37 21.73 -21.69
N PHE A 169 -7.36 23.05 -21.89
CA PHE A 169 -8.26 23.97 -21.21
C PHE A 169 -9.75 23.66 -21.41
N GLN A 170 -10.17 23.33 -22.63
CA GLN A 170 -11.60 23.03 -22.90
C GLN A 170 -12.02 21.74 -22.22
N ILE A 171 -11.14 20.74 -22.22
CA ILE A 171 -11.36 19.46 -21.53
C ILE A 171 -11.52 19.71 -20.03
N SER A 172 -10.63 20.48 -19.41
CA SER A 172 -10.68 20.81 -17.99
C SER A 172 -11.91 21.65 -17.60
N SER A 173 -12.36 22.54 -18.48
CA SER A 173 -13.60 23.32 -18.30
C SER A 173 -14.85 22.43 -18.31
N ILE A 174 -14.97 21.53 -19.30
CA ILE A 174 -16.08 20.58 -19.37
C ILE A 174 -16.03 19.62 -18.18
N TYR A 175 -14.85 19.11 -17.84
CA TYR A 175 -14.66 18.22 -16.70
C TYR A 175 -15.09 18.88 -15.38
N HIS A 176 -14.67 20.12 -15.11
CA HIS A 176 -15.08 20.85 -13.91
C HIS A 176 -16.58 21.12 -13.86
N ALA A 177 -17.23 21.35 -15.02
CA ALA A 177 -18.67 21.47 -15.08
C ALA A 177 -19.40 20.15 -14.75
N LEU A 178 -18.82 19.00 -15.08
CA LEU A 178 -19.34 17.69 -14.71
C LEU A 178 -19.10 17.35 -13.24
N ARG A 179 -17.96 17.79 -12.68
CA ARG A 179 -17.49 17.47 -11.32
C ARG A 179 -17.02 18.75 -10.59
N PRO A 180 -17.94 19.65 -10.22
CA PRO A 180 -17.55 20.87 -9.52
C PRO A 180 -17.04 20.56 -8.11
N HIS A 181 -15.95 21.21 -7.71
CA HIS A 181 -15.37 21.08 -6.38
C HIS A 181 -14.97 22.45 -5.83
N SER A 182 -15.29 22.75 -4.57
CA SER A 182 -15.05 24.06 -3.93
C SER A 182 -13.57 24.40 -3.87
N ALA A 183 -12.72 23.44 -3.48
CA ALA A 183 -11.27 23.62 -3.39
C ALA A 183 -10.58 23.91 -4.72
N LEU A 184 -11.19 23.53 -5.85
CA LEU A 184 -10.57 23.59 -7.20
C LEU A 184 -11.27 24.60 -8.12
N SER A 185 -12.14 25.44 -7.55
CA SER A 185 -12.80 26.53 -8.27
C SER A 185 -12.12 27.85 -7.89
N PRO A 186 -11.93 28.83 -8.78
CA PRO A 186 -12.19 28.82 -10.22
C PRO A 186 -11.12 28.06 -11.01
N LEU A 187 -11.36 27.81 -12.30
CA LEU A 187 -10.34 27.23 -13.18
C LEU A 187 -9.10 28.14 -13.32
N PRO A 188 -7.88 27.57 -13.40
CA PRO A 188 -6.64 28.32 -13.59
C PRO A 188 -6.48 28.76 -15.05
N ILE A 189 -7.22 29.79 -15.45
CA ILE A 189 -7.17 30.38 -16.80
C ILE A 189 -6.05 31.41 -16.90
N ASN A 190 -6.01 32.29 -15.90
CA ASN A 190 -5.09 33.41 -15.76
C ASN A 190 -4.34 33.29 -14.44
N GLU A 191 -3.24 34.04 -14.29
CA GLU A 191 -2.47 34.10 -13.04
C GLU A 191 -3.34 34.49 -11.83
N THR A 192 -4.32 35.38 -12.02
CA THR A 192 -5.23 35.80 -10.95
C THR A 192 -6.19 34.69 -10.52
N THR A 193 -6.71 33.92 -11.46
CA THR A 193 -7.60 32.78 -11.15
C THR A 193 -6.82 31.60 -10.59
N ALA A 194 -5.58 31.39 -11.04
CA ALA A 194 -4.71 30.36 -10.48
C ALA A 194 -4.30 30.69 -9.04
N GLN A 195 -4.08 31.97 -8.72
CA GLN A 195 -3.83 32.40 -7.34
C GLN A 195 -5.07 32.18 -6.45
N ALA A 196 -6.27 32.51 -6.96
CA ALA A 196 -7.52 32.28 -6.23
C ALA A 196 -7.81 30.78 -6.02
N GLU A 197 -7.52 29.92 -7.01
CA GLU A 197 -7.57 28.46 -6.84
C GLU A 197 -6.61 28.01 -5.74
N ASN A 198 -5.36 28.48 -5.79
CA ASN A 198 -4.36 28.12 -4.80
C ASN A 198 -4.75 28.54 -3.38
N GLU A 199 -5.37 29.72 -3.22
CA GLU A 199 -5.93 30.17 -1.94
C GLU A 199 -7.05 29.23 -1.47
N ASN A 200 -7.97 28.83 -2.35
CA ASN A 200 -9.04 27.89 -2.01
C ASN A 200 -8.51 26.49 -1.67
N GLU A 201 -7.44 26.03 -2.32
CA GLU A 201 -6.76 24.77 -1.97
C GLU A 201 -6.14 24.84 -0.56
N ILE A 202 -5.53 25.96 -0.20
CA ILE A 202 -4.96 26.17 1.13
C ILE A 202 -6.08 26.17 2.18
N ASP A 203 -7.15 26.95 1.94
CA ASP A 203 -8.29 27.06 2.85
C ASP A 203 -8.96 25.69 3.07
N TRP A 204 -9.20 24.94 1.99
CA TRP A 204 -9.74 23.59 2.08
C TRP A 204 -8.82 22.65 2.86
N SER A 205 -7.49 22.73 2.63
CA SER A 205 -6.51 21.91 3.35
C SER A 205 -6.49 22.22 4.85
N GLN A 206 -6.58 23.50 5.22
CA GLN A 206 -6.68 23.93 6.61
C GLN A 206 -7.99 23.46 7.26
N LEU A 207 -9.12 23.59 6.56
CA LEU A 207 -10.42 23.11 7.03
C LEU A 207 -10.39 21.60 7.29
N LEU A 208 -9.86 20.82 6.35
CA LEU A 208 -9.73 19.37 6.47
C LEU A 208 -8.89 18.98 7.70
N VAL A 209 -7.71 19.57 7.85
CA VAL A 209 -6.80 19.26 8.97
C VAL A 209 -7.37 19.72 10.30
N SER A 210 -8.00 20.90 10.35
CA SER A 210 -8.65 21.42 11.57
C SER A 210 -9.76 20.51 12.10
N ARG A 211 -10.41 19.76 11.21
CA ARG A 211 -11.46 18.79 11.55
C ARG A 211 -10.88 17.44 11.98
N ILE A 212 -9.77 17.01 11.39
CA ILE A 212 -9.11 15.74 11.72
C ILE A 212 -8.31 15.83 13.02
N MET A 213 -7.64 16.96 13.29
CA MET A 213 -6.72 17.13 14.42
C MET A 213 -7.33 16.71 15.77
N PRO A 214 -8.54 17.17 16.15
CA PRO A 214 -9.13 16.84 17.45
C PRO A 214 -9.55 15.37 17.59
N LEU A 215 -9.62 14.63 16.47
CA LEU A 215 -10.00 13.22 16.44
C LEU A 215 -8.79 12.28 16.54
N VAL A 216 -7.59 12.78 16.27
CA VAL A 216 -6.34 12.00 16.25
C VAL A 216 -5.46 12.31 17.45
N LEU A 217 -5.35 13.58 17.86
CA LEU A 217 -4.47 13.99 18.95
C LEU A 217 -5.09 13.70 20.33
N PRO A 218 -4.25 13.38 21.34
CA PRO A 218 -4.68 13.33 22.73
C PRO A 218 -5.31 14.66 23.19
N PRO A 219 -6.33 14.63 24.07
CA PRO A 219 -6.98 15.85 24.55
C PRO A 219 -6.06 16.74 25.38
N GLU A 220 -5.05 16.16 26.03
CA GLU A 220 -4.03 16.88 26.81
C GLU A 220 -3.16 17.76 25.89
N ASP A 221 -2.79 17.23 24.73
CA ASP A 221 -1.94 17.90 23.74
C ASP A 221 -2.71 18.92 22.88
N LEU A 222 -4.02 18.75 22.73
CA LEU A 222 -4.88 19.72 22.03
C LEU A 222 -4.91 21.08 22.75
N LEU A 223 -4.67 21.11 24.07
CA LEU A 223 -4.57 22.34 24.86
C LEU A 223 -3.29 23.12 24.56
N ASN A 224 -2.27 22.51 23.96
CA ASN A 224 -1.03 23.18 23.62
C ASN A 224 -1.19 23.99 22.31
N PRO A 225 -1.23 25.32 22.36
CA PRO A 225 -1.47 26.14 21.18
C PRO A 225 -0.32 26.06 20.17
N CYS A 226 0.92 25.90 20.65
CA CYS A 226 2.10 25.83 19.78
C CYS A 226 2.09 24.53 18.96
N LEU A 227 1.76 23.40 19.61
CA LEU A 227 1.63 22.12 18.93
C LEU A 227 0.52 22.19 17.88
N ASN A 228 -0.65 22.72 18.25
CA ASN A 228 -1.80 22.79 17.36
C ASN A 228 -1.50 23.62 16.09
N VAL A 229 -0.92 24.81 16.24
CA VAL A 229 -0.53 25.65 15.08
C VAL A 229 0.51 24.95 14.22
N LEU A 230 1.56 24.38 14.83
CA LEU A 230 2.66 23.75 14.09
C LEU A 230 2.21 22.50 13.35
N VAL A 231 1.49 21.60 14.03
CA VAL A 231 0.99 20.36 13.43
C VAL A 231 -0.06 20.70 12.38
N SER A 232 -0.96 21.66 12.64
CA SER A 232 -1.94 22.09 11.64
C SER A 232 -1.26 22.60 10.38
N GLU A 233 -0.27 23.50 10.50
CA GLU A 233 0.44 24.07 9.35
C GLU A 233 1.21 23.01 8.55
N ILE A 234 1.92 22.10 9.24
CA ILE A 234 2.66 21.02 8.57
C ILE A 234 1.69 20.13 7.79
N PHE A 235 0.60 19.69 8.41
CA PHE A 235 -0.34 18.80 7.74
C PHE A 235 -1.11 19.52 6.64
N SER A 236 -1.55 20.76 6.83
CA SER A 236 -2.34 21.48 5.83
C SER A 236 -1.50 21.96 4.64
N ASP A 237 -0.41 22.69 4.89
CA ASP A 237 0.40 23.29 3.83
C ASP A 237 1.41 22.29 3.24
N MET A 238 2.20 21.62 4.08
CA MET A 238 3.27 20.76 3.56
C MET A 238 2.75 19.43 3.01
N ILE A 239 1.83 18.78 3.72
CA ILE A 239 1.36 17.43 3.38
C ILE A 239 0.19 17.51 2.39
N ILE A 240 -0.95 18.07 2.78
CA ILE A 240 -2.15 18.05 1.94
C ILE A 240 -1.98 18.97 0.72
N HIS A 241 -1.66 20.25 0.90
CA HIS A 241 -1.56 21.19 -0.21
C HIS A 241 -0.34 20.91 -1.11
N LYS A 242 0.89 21.02 -0.60
CA LYS A 242 2.10 20.92 -1.44
C LYS A 242 2.41 19.50 -1.91
N SER A 243 2.26 18.50 -1.04
CA SER A 243 2.62 17.12 -1.40
C SER A 243 1.48 16.42 -2.14
N VAL A 244 0.28 16.37 -1.56
CA VAL A 244 -0.84 15.63 -2.15
C VAL A 244 -1.42 16.38 -3.36
N LEU A 245 -1.88 17.62 -3.21
CA LEU A 245 -2.50 18.36 -4.33
C LEU A 245 -1.47 18.82 -5.36
N GLY A 246 -0.28 19.24 -4.93
CA GLY A 246 0.77 19.69 -5.83
C GLY A 246 1.51 18.54 -6.53
N LYS A 247 2.20 17.68 -5.78
CA LYS A 247 3.11 16.67 -6.38
C LYS A 247 2.39 15.41 -6.85
N ILE A 248 1.50 14.82 -6.05
CA ILE A 248 0.84 13.54 -6.38
C ILE A 248 -0.09 13.67 -7.59
N SER A 249 -0.72 14.83 -7.78
CA SER A 249 -1.56 15.12 -8.94
C SER A 249 -0.79 15.18 -10.26
N GLN A 250 0.55 15.25 -10.23
CA GLN A 250 1.37 15.27 -11.44
C GLN A 250 1.26 13.95 -12.21
N PRO A 251 0.94 13.98 -13.52
CA PRO A 251 0.74 12.79 -14.34
C PRO A 251 1.87 11.74 -14.26
N TRP A 252 3.11 12.21 -14.34
CA TRP A 252 4.29 11.34 -14.33
C TRP A 252 4.44 10.58 -13.00
N LEU A 253 4.05 11.20 -11.88
CA LEU A 253 4.17 10.58 -10.55
C LEU A 253 3.08 9.51 -10.36
N ILE A 254 1.89 9.71 -10.92
CA ILE A 254 0.83 8.69 -10.97
C ILE A 254 1.31 7.48 -11.76
N TRP A 255 1.88 7.68 -12.96
CA TRP A 255 2.38 6.57 -13.79
C TRP A 255 3.55 5.82 -13.13
N GLU A 256 4.49 6.55 -12.51
CA GLU A 256 5.59 5.95 -11.76
C GLU A 256 5.07 5.17 -10.54
N GLY A 257 4.07 5.72 -9.83
CA GLY A 257 3.40 5.07 -8.70
C GLY A 257 2.76 3.75 -9.10
N VAL A 258 2.00 3.73 -10.20
CA VAL A 258 1.40 2.52 -10.76
C VAL A 258 2.48 1.49 -11.14
N THR A 259 3.55 1.93 -11.80
CA THR A 259 4.67 1.05 -12.19
C THR A 259 5.31 0.39 -10.97
N LYS A 260 5.61 1.17 -9.94
CA LYS A 260 6.22 0.65 -8.70
C LYS A 260 5.28 -0.25 -7.92
N ALA A 261 3.99 0.06 -7.87
CA ALA A 261 2.98 -0.80 -7.27
C ALA A 261 2.92 -2.16 -7.98
N ILE A 262 2.90 -2.17 -9.31
CA ILE A 262 2.91 -3.40 -10.11
C ILE A 262 4.15 -4.25 -9.82
N TYR A 263 5.34 -3.65 -9.82
CA TYR A 263 6.57 -4.39 -9.56
C TYR A 263 6.65 -4.91 -8.13
N SER A 264 6.13 -4.16 -7.15
CA SER A 264 6.05 -4.62 -5.76
C SER A 264 5.08 -5.79 -5.60
N LEU A 265 3.90 -5.74 -6.24
CA LEU A 265 2.95 -6.85 -6.24
C LEU A 265 3.51 -8.10 -6.93
N ARG A 266 4.32 -7.91 -7.99
CA ARG A 266 4.98 -9.02 -8.69
C ARG A 266 6.08 -9.65 -7.85
N SER A 267 6.88 -8.86 -7.14
CA SER A 267 7.93 -9.38 -6.26
C SER A 267 7.34 -10.18 -5.09
N ILE A 268 6.19 -9.74 -4.56
CA ILE A 268 5.42 -10.48 -3.53
C ILE A 268 4.88 -11.81 -4.09
N SER A 269 4.46 -11.82 -5.37
CA SER A 269 3.85 -13.00 -6.00
C SER A 269 4.85 -14.06 -6.46
N GLN A 270 6.13 -13.71 -6.60
CA GLN A 270 7.18 -14.69 -6.92
C GLN A 270 7.57 -15.44 -5.64
N PRO A 271 7.21 -16.73 -5.48
CA PRO A 271 7.81 -17.53 -4.42
C PRO A 271 9.31 -17.56 -4.68
N THR A 272 10.11 -17.31 -3.64
CA THR A 272 11.56 -17.46 -3.64
C THR A 272 11.90 -18.82 -4.26
N GLN A 273 12.27 -18.85 -5.54
CA GLN A 273 12.73 -20.08 -6.18
C GLN A 273 14.12 -20.37 -5.64
N GLY A 274 14.16 -21.24 -4.64
CA GLY A 274 15.39 -21.62 -3.97
C GLY A 274 15.18 -22.61 -2.84
N GLN A 275 14.46 -23.71 -3.07
CA GLN A 275 14.71 -25.01 -2.43
C GLN A 275 13.80 -26.08 -3.05
N GLU A 276 14.35 -26.90 -3.94
CA GLU A 276 13.81 -28.22 -4.22
C GLU A 276 13.82 -29.01 -2.90
N THR A 277 12.63 -29.30 -2.36
CA THR A 277 12.43 -30.41 -1.44
C THR A 277 11.51 -31.41 -2.13
N SER A 278 11.84 -32.69 -1.97
CA SER A 278 11.33 -33.87 -2.66
C SER A 278 9.79 -33.98 -2.64
N PRO A 279 9.17 -34.77 -3.54
CA PRO A 279 7.74 -34.71 -3.79
C PRO A 279 6.99 -35.39 -2.65
N ILE A 280 6.45 -34.61 -1.72
CA ILE A 280 5.43 -35.08 -0.78
C ILE A 280 4.07 -34.82 -1.43
N SER A 281 3.28 -35.89 -1.53
CA SER A 281 1.99 -35.95 -2.21
C SER A 281 1.04 -34.83 -1.76
N ARG A 282 0.52 -34.07 -2.71
CA ARG A 282 -0.41 -32.94 -2.49
C ARG A 282 -1.69 -33.31 -1.72
N LEU A 283 -1.99 -34.59 -1.55
CA LEU A 283 -3.17 -35.06 -0.81
C LEU A 283 -2.97 -35.10 0.71
N ASP A 284 -1.74 -35.19 1.20
CA ASP A 284 -1.45 -35.12 2.65
C ASP A 284 -1.52 -33.68 3.18
N GLN A 285 -1.17 -32.69 2.33
CA GLN A 285 -1.25 -31.27 2.66
C GLN A 285 -2.69 -30.79 2.93
N TYR A 286 -3.69 -31.46 2.35
CA TYR A 286 -5.11 -31.15 2.56
C TYR A 286 -5.81 -32.11 3.55
N GLY A 287 -5.06 -32.95 4.28
CA GLY A 287 -5.62 -33.75 5.38
C GLY A 287 -6.71 -34.75 4.97
N LEU A 288 -6.70 -35.21 3.71
CA LEU A 288 -7.74 -36.09 3.14
C LEU A 288 -7.45 -37.59 3.32
N LEU A 289 -6.35 -37.96 3.96
CA LEU A 289 -6.01 -39.34 4.30
C LEU A 289 -5.80 -39.47 5.82
N SER A 290 -6.89 -39.66 6.56
CA SER A 290 -6.82 -40.18 7.93
C SER A 290 -6.63 -41.70 7.84
N THR A 291 -5.42 -42.18 8.12
CA THR A 291 -5.20 -43.61 8.35
C THR A 291 -5.63 -43.94 9.78
N GLU A 292 -6.73 -44.67 9.89
CA GLU A 292 -7.19 -45.29 11.14
C GLU A 292 -6.11 -46.20 11.73
N LYS A 293 -5.56 -45.83 12.88
CA LYS A 293 -5.00 -46.77 13.86
C LYS A 293 -5.46 -46.42 15.27
N ASN A 294 -6.68 -46.85 15.54
CA ASN A 294 -7.12 -47.58 16.73
C ASN A 294 -6.33 -47.36 18.04
N LYS A 295 -6.89 -46.54 18.95
CA LYS A 295 -6.80 -46.74 20.42
C LYS A 295 -8.11 -46.28 21.06
N LYS A 296 -8.85 -47.24 21.63
CA LYS A 296 -10.06 -47.06 22.45
C LYS A 296 -9.87 -46.03 23.57
N PRO A 297 -10.97 -45.39 23.99
CA PRO A 297 -11.39 -45.53 25.38
C PRO A 297 -12.83 -46.06 25.51
N GLU A 298 -13.03 -46.89 26.53
CA GLU A 298 -14.32 -47.47 26.92
C GLU A 298 -15.06 -46.60 27.96
N SER A 299 -16.39 -46.70 27.88
CA SER A 299 -17.44 -46.32 28.86
C SER A 299 -17.76 -44.82 28.96
N SER A 300 -19.02 -44.37 29.05
CA SER A 300 -20.31 -45.02 29.27
C SER A 300 -21.45 -44.08 28.83
N SER A 301 -22.47 -44.66 28.18
CA SER A 301 -23.91 -44.31 28.16
C SER A 301 -24.34 -42.81 28.22
N LYS A 302 -25.20 -42.27 27.35
CA LYS A 302 -26.57 -42.73 27.05
C LYS A 302 -27.08 -42.13 25.71
N GLN A 303 -27.48 -43.03 24.82
CA GLN A 303 -28.68 -43.04 23.96
C GLN A 303 -29.61 -41.80 23.91
N CYS A 304 -29.88 -41.24 22.72
CA CYS A 304 -31.22 -41.26 22.08
C CYS A 304 -31.18 -40.71 20.62
N MET A 305 -32.22 -41.05 19.86
CA MET A 305 -32.29 -41.22 18.41
C MET A 305 -32.39 -39.96 17.53
N MET A 306 -31.92 -40.09 16.28
CA MET A 306 -32.46 -39.37 15.13
C MET A 306 -33.93 -39.75 14.93
N VAL A 307 -34.85 -38.78 14.98
CA VAL A 307 -36.07 -38.73 14.16
C VAL A 307 -36.47 -37.25 14.05
N GLU A 308 -36.88 -36.85 12.83
CA GLU A 308 -37.63 -35.63 12.47
C GLU A 308 -36.93 -34.27 12.41
N ALA A 309 -36.73 -33.78 11.18
CA ALA A 309 -37.09 -32.41 10.78
C ALA A 309 -37.09 -32.28 9.24
N PHE A 310 -38.08 -32.90 8.59
CA PHE A 310 -38.57 -32.43 7.29
C PHE A 310 -39.83 -31.62 7.58
N ARG A 311 -39.85 -30.36 7.11
CA ARG A 311 -40.89 -29.30 7.26
C ARG A 311 -40.76 -28.38 8.49
N ALA A 312 -40.29 -27.17 8.23
CA ALA A 312 -40.96 -25.95 8.69
C ALA A 312 -40.56 -24.79 7.76
N THR A 313 -41.47 -24.46 6.84
CA THR A 313 -41.61 -23.11 6.29
C THR A 313 -42.15 -22.17 7.37
N ASP A 314 -41.83 -20.88 7.20
CA ASP A 314 -42.35 -19.69 7.89
C ASP A 314 -41.74 -19.26 9.24
N GLY A 315 -41.03 -18.13 9.15
CA GLY A 315 -41.37 -16.93 9.92
C GLY A 315 -40.89 -16.86 11.36
N ALA A 316 -39.71 -16.26 11.59
CA ALA A 316 -39.42 -15.51 12.81
C ALA A 316 -38.27 -14.50 12.59
N GLN A 317 -38.66 -13.24 12.47
CA GLN A 317 -38.00 -12.01 12.92
C GLN A 317 -36.54 -12.14 13.38
N SER A 318 -35.61 -11.70 12.52
CA SER A 318 -34.29 -11.24 12.95
C SER A 318 -34.45 -9.81 13.45
N THR A 319 -34.28 -9.63 14.76
CA THR A 319 -34.18 -8.35 15.43
C THR A 319 -33.03 -7.52 14.84
N ALA A 320 -33.31 -6.24 14.61
CA ALA A 320 -32.39 -5.25 14.09
C ALA A 320 -31.13 -5.12 14.93
N VAL A 321 -30.02 -5.64 14.40
CA VAL A 321 -28.66 -5.27 14.76
C VAL A 321 -28.03 -4.90 13.42
N ASP A 322 -27.81 -3.60 13.22
CA ASP A 322 -27.19 -2.92 12.08
C ASP A 322 -27.03 -3.75 10.80
N ASN A 323 -27.98 -3.56 9.87
CA ASN A 323 -27.85 -3.99 8.48
C ASN A 323 -26.71 -3.21 7.80
N ILE A 324 -25.46 -3.60 8.05
CA ILE A 324 -24.40 -3.40 7.07
C ILE A 324 -24.81 -4.27 5.89
N MET A 325 -25.43 -3.68 4.87
CA MET A 325 -25.72 -4.39 3.61
C MET A 325 -24.39 -4.78 2.97
N ILE A 326 -23.88 -5.95 3.34
CA ILE A 326 -22.68 -6.52 2.74
C ILE A 326 -23.02 -6.77 1.27
N ARG A 327 -22.39 -6.01 0.37
CA ARG A 327 -22.53 -6.21 -1.08
C ARG A 327 -21.76 -7.46 -1.47
N PRO A 328 -22.34 -8.37 -2.28
CA PRO A 328 -21.56 -9.50 -2.78
C PRO A 328 -20.40 -8.99 -3.63
N LEU A 329 -19.24 -9.64 -3.52
CA LEU A 329 -18.01 -9.26 -4.22
C LEU A 329 -18.20 -9.15 -5.73
N VAL A 330 -18.98 -10.08 -6.31
CA VAL A 330 -19.29 -10.13 -7.74
C VAL A 330 -20.10 -8.91 -8.21
N SER A 331 -20.81 -8.23 -7.31
CA SER A 331 -21.56 -7.01 -7.61
C SER A 331 -20.77 -5.71 -7.41
N MET A 332 -19.55 -5.79 -6.87
CA MET A 332 -18.74 -4.61 -6.58
C MET A 332 -18.22 -3.93 -7.86
N ARG A 333 -17.97 -2.63 -7.77
CA ARG A 333 -17.60 -1.79 -8.91
C ARG A 333 -16.18 -2.04 -9.46
N ILE A 334 -15.32 -2.79 -8.77
CA ILE A 334 -13.99 -3.15 -9.28
C ILE A 334 -14.04 -3.81 -10.66
N TRP A 335 -15.02 -4.70 -10.90
CA TRP A 335 -15.11 -5.43 -12.17
C TRP A 335 -15.47 -4.51 -13.33
N SER A 336 -16.44 -3.61 -13.14
CA SER A 336 -16.77 -2.58 -14.11
C SER A 336 -15.62 -1.59 -14.31
N CYS A 337 -14.92 -1.22 -13.24
CA CYS A 337 -13.77 -0.33 -13.31
C CYS A 337 -12.63 -0.93 -14.14
N ILE A 338 -12.30 -2.21 -13.93
CA ILE A 338 -11.28 -2.92 -14.71
C ILE A 338 -11.72 -3.03 -16.17
N ALA A 339 -12.97 -3.40 -16.44
CA ALA A 339 -13.49 -3.47 -17.81
C ALA A 339 -13.38 -2.12 -18.53
N LYS A 340 -13.69 -1.02 -17.84
CA LYS A 340 -13.52 0.36 -18.32
C LYS A 340 -12.06 0.78 -18.45
N LEU A 341 -11.17 0.42 -17.55
CA LEU A 341 -9.72 0.70 -17.64
C LEU A 341 -9.03 -0.11 -18.74
N VAL A 342 -9.65 -1.19 -19.21
CA VAL A 342 -9.10 -2.02 -20.29
C VAL A 342 -9.78 -1.72 -21.64
N SER A 343 -10.91 -1.00 -21.69
CA SER A 343 -11.77 -0.83 -22.89
C SER A 343 -12.31 -2.18 -23.35
N LEU A 344 -12.66 -3.04 -22.39
CA LEU A 344 -13.11 -4.39 -22.70
C LEU A 344 -14.30 -4.36 -23.66
N GLU A 345 -15.19 -3.38 -23.50
CA GLU A 345 -16.37 -3.20 -24.35
C GLU A 345 -16.01 -2.80 -25.80
N GLN A 346 -14.96 -2.00 -26.00
CA GLN A 346 -14.54 -1.58 -27.35
C GLN A 346 -13.77 -2.69 -28.07
N HIS A 347 -12.93 -3.44 -27.36
CA HIS A 347 -12.11 -4.51 -27.96
C HIS A 347 -12.85 -5.85 -28.07
N MET A 348 -13.61 -6.23 -27.04
CA MET A 348 -14.28 -7.53 -26.93
C MET A 348 -15.68 -7.37 -26.31
N PRO A 349 -16.65 -6.80 -27.06
CA PRO A 349 -18.02 -6.60 -26.57
C PRO A 349 -18.71 -7.92 -26.19
N TRP A 350 -18.36 -9.02 -26.87
CA TRP A 350 -18.85 -10.36 -26.56
C TRP A 350 -18.42 -10.83 -25.16
N LEU A 351 -17.19 -10.50 -24.74
CA LEU A 351 -16.64 -10.90 -23.45
C LEU A 351 -17.25 -10.07 -22.33
N ALA A 352 -17.44 -8.77 -22.57
CA ALA A 352 -18.17 -7.89 -21.66
C ALA A 352 -19.62 -8.36 -21.47
N GLY A 353 -20.32 -8.70 -22.55
CA GLY A 353 -21.69 -9.25 -22.52
C GLY A 353 -21.78 -10.62 -21.84
N MET A 354 -20.79 -11.49 -22.06
CA MET A 354 -20.73 -12.79 -21.38
C MET A 354 -20.46 -12.63 -19.88
N ALA A 355 -19.54 -11.72 -19.51
CA ALA A 355 -19.24 -11.43 -18.11
C ALA A 355 -20.44 -10.84 -17.38
N SER A 356 -21.18 -9.91 -17.99
CA SER A 356 -22.38 -9.32 -17.40
C SER A 356 -23.52 -10.34 -17.29
N LEU A 357 -23.70 -11.21 -18.28
CA LEU A 357 -24.64 -12.32 -18.21
C LEU A 357 -24.28 -13.30 -17.08
N LEU A 358 -22.99 -13.63 -16.95
CA LEU A 358 -22.50 -14.51 -15.89
C LEU A 358 -22.66 -13.87 -14.50
N GLN A 359 -22.39 -12.57 -14.39
CA GLN A 359 -22.61 -11.79 -13.17
C GLN A 359 -24.10 -11.81 -12.79
N TRP A 360 -24.98 -11.52 -13.74
CA TRP A 360 -26.43 -11.56 -13.53
C TRP A 360 -26.92 -12.96 -13.16
N LEU A 361 -26.46 -13.99 -13.85
CA LEU A 361 -26.81 -15.38 -13.58
C LEU A 361 -26.31 -15.84 -12.20
N SER A 362 -25.13 -15.36 -11.79
CA SER A 362 -24.55 -15.66 -10.47
C SER A 362 -25.36 -15.03 -9.33
N LEU A 363 -25.93 -13.84 -9.55
CA LEU A 363 -26.71 -13.10 -8.56
C LEU A 363 -28.20 -13.51 -8.52
N ASN A 364 -28.80 -13.72 -9.69
CA ASN A 364 -30.25 -13.95 -9.86
C ASN A 364 -30.63 -15.39 -10.22
N GLY A 365 -29.65 -16.25 -10.50
CA GLY A 365 -29.88 -17.63 -10.93
C GLY A 365 -30.49 -18.52 -9.85
N PRO A 366 -31.11 -19.65 -10.26
CA PRO A 366 -31.83 -20.57 -9.37
C PRO A 366 -30.94 -21.20 -8.29
N GLY A 367 -29.62 -21.19 -8.46
CA GLY A 367 -28.64 -21.68 -7.49
C GLY A 367 -28.12 -20.66 -6.46
N ARG A 368 -28.44 -19.36 -6.61
CA ARG A 368 -28.03 -18.26 -5.69
C ARG A 368 -26.56 -18.36 -5.22
N VAL A 369 -25.65 -18.71 -6.12
CA VAL A 369 -24.28 -19.14 -5.80
C VAL A 369 -23.40 -17.99 -5.27
N CYS A 370 -23.72 -16.73 -5.63
CA CYS A 370 -22.91 -15.55 -5.31
C CYS A 370 -23.70 -14.43 -4.60
N ARG A 371 -24.68 -14.78 -3.74
CA ARG A 371 -25.26 -13.79 -2.82
C ARG A 371 -24.26 -13.40 -1.73
N ALA A 372 -24.48 -12.26 -1.10
CA ALA A 372 -23.67 -11.82 0.03
C ALA A 372 -23.55 -12.94 1.06
N ASN A 373 -22.32 -13.27 1.47
CA ASN A 373 -21.98 -14.38 2.36
C ASN A 373 -22.26 -15.79 1.82
N SER A 374 -22.38 -15.99 0.52
CA SER A 374 -22.44 -17.35 -0.06
C SER A 374 -21.09 -18.08 0.09
N ALA A 375 -21.06 -19.39 -0.17
CA ALA A 375 -19.81 -20.15 -0.10
C ALA A 375 -18.74 -19.63 -1.08
N LEU A 376 -19.14 -19.20 -2.27
CA LEU A 376 -18.23 -18.63 -3.26
C LEU A 376 -17.80 -17.21 -2.87
N ASP A 377 -18.71 -16.38 -2.37
CA ASP A 377 -18.41 -15.03 -1.89
C ASP A 377 -17.41 -15.07 -0.72
N ARG A 378 -17.59 -16.00 0.23
CA ARG A 378 -16.64 -16.25 1.32
C ARG A 378 -15.30 -16.77 0.83
N LEU A 379 -15.28 -17.64 -0.18
CA LEU A 379 -14.02 -18.12 -0.77
C LEU A 379 -13.26 -16.98 -1.44
N MET A 380 -13.95 -16.15 -2.23
CA MET A 380 -13.36 -14.99 -2.89
C MET A 380 -12.87 -13.96 -1.87
N SER A 381 -13.68 -13.65 -0.87
CA SER A 381 -13.30 -12.74 0.23
C SER A 381 -12.09 -13.28 1.00
N ALA A 382 -12.07 -14.58 1.35
CA ALA A 382 -10.92 -15.20 1.99
C ALA A 382 -9.66 -15.13 1.11
N HIS A 383 -9.77 -15.39 -0.20
CA HIS A 383 -8.64 -15.33 -1.11
C HIS A 383 -8.11 -13.89 -1.28
N ILE A 384 -9.00 -12.91 -1.38
CA ILE A 384 -8.66 -11.49 -1.42
C ILE A 384 -8.00 -11.08 -0.11
N ARG A 385 -8.54 -11.49 1.04
CA ARG A 385 -7.96 -11.18 2.36
C ARG A 385 -6.58 -11.80 2.54
N GLU A 386 -6.38 -13.02 2.07
CA GLU A 386 -5.10 -13.75 2.19
C GLU A 386 -4.02 -13.25 1.21
N LYS A 387 -4.40 -12.75 0.03
CA LYS A 387 -3.45 -12.34 -1.02
C LYS A 387 -3.31 -10.84 -1.22
N LEU A 388 -4.40 -10.09 -1.15
CA LEU A 388 -4.43 -8.64 -1.42
C LEU A 388 -4.38 -7.81 -0.12
N LEU A 389 -5.15 -8.20 0.90
CA LEU A 389 -5.23 -7.48 2.19
C LEU A 389 -4.41 -8.13 3.30
N ASN A 390 -3.40 -8.93 2.95
CA ASN A 390 -2.65 -9.68 3.95
C ASN A 390 -1.84 -8.72 4.84
N PRO A 391 -2.08 -8.67 6.16
CA PRO A 391 -1.34 -7.80 7.06
C PRO A 391 0.16 -8.11 7.05
N ALA A 392 0.57 -9.34 6.71
CA ALA A 392 1.98 -9.72 6.60
C ALA A 392 2.72 -9.04 5.43
N VAL A 393 2.01 -8.47 4.46
CA VAL A 393 2.62 -7.71 3.35
C VAL A 393 2.96 -6.28 3.79
N LEU A 394 2.27 -5.77 4.81
CA LEU A 394 2.43 -4.39 5.26
C LEU A 394 3.85 -4.08 5.78
N PRO A 395 4.52 -4.93 6.59
CA PRO A 395 5.93 -4.74 6.93
C PRO A 395 6.86 -4.65 5.71
N SER A 396 6.66 -5.53 4.72
CA SER A 396 7.50 -5.54 3.50
C SER A 396 7.25 -4.29 2.64
N LEU A 397 6.00 -3.83 2.55
CA LEU A 397 5.66 -2.60 1.86
C LEU A 397 6.24 -1.38 2.58
N LEU A 398 6.12 -1.31 3.91
CA LEU A 398 6.72 -0.25 4.73
C LEU A 398 8.25 -0.26 4.60
N HIS A 399 8.87 -1.42 4.55
CA HIS A 399 10.30 -1.56 4.28
C HIS A 399 10.68 -1.04 2.88
N ALA A 400 9.90 -1.37 1.85
CA ALA A 400 10.11 -0.87 0.49
C ALA A 400 9.93 0.65 0.41
N ILE A 401 8.90 1.19 1.07
CA ILE A 401 8.66 2.64 1.18
C ILE A 401 9.83 3.30 1.90
N ARG A 402 10.25 2.76 3.05
CA ARG A 402 11.41 3.27 3.81
C ARG A 402 12.68 3.24 2.97
N SER A 403 12.94 2.15 2.26
CA SER A 403 14.12 2.02 1.41
C SER A 403 14.09 2.96 0.20
N ALA A 404 12.90 3.27 -0.33
CA ALA A 404 12.73 4.21 -1.44
C ALA A 404 12.77 5.67 -1.00
N ALA A 405 12.23 6.00 0.18
CA ALA A 405 12.19 7.35 0.73
C ALA A 405 13.49 7.71 1.46
N MET A 406 14.15 6.72 2.07
CA MET A 406 15.30 6.89 2.96
C MET A 406 16.35 5.78 2.76
N PRO A 407 17.05 5.75 1.61
CA PRO A 407 18.09 4.75 1.37
C PRO A 407 19.21 4.88 2.42
N GLY A 408 19.48 3.79 3.17
CA GLY A 408 20.50 3.78 4.21
C GLY A 408 20.19 4.67 5.44
N ASN A 409 18.90 4.88 5.75
CA ASN A 409 18.43 5.71 6.88
C ASN A 409 18.76 7.20 6.75
N VAL A 410 18.87 7.70 5.51
CA VAL A 410 19.02 9.14 5.19
C VAL A 410 17.93 9.55 4.23
N LEU A 411 17.27 10.69 4.44
CA LEU A 411 16.25 11.19 3.51
C LEU A 411 16.79 11.29 2.09
N ALA A 412 16.04 10.72 1.14
CA ALA A 412 16.31 10.89 -0.27
C ALA A 412 16.22 12.38 -0.66
N PRO A 413 17.06 12.85 -1.58
CA PRO A 413 16.99 14.22 -2.05
C PRO A 413 15.62 14.52 -2.68
N SER A 414 15.21 15.79 -2.58
CA SER A 414 13.99 16.27 -3.25
C SER A 414 14.02 15.89 -4.72
N ARG A 415 12.98 15.19 -5.18
CA ARG A 415 12.88 14.81 -6.59
C ARG A 415 12.76 16.06 -7.44
N ILE A 416 13.65 16.16 -8.42
CA ILE A 416 13.60 17.19 -9.46
C ILE A 416 12.49 16.78 -10.45
N PRO A 417 11.61 17.70 -10.89
CA PRO A 417 10.64 17.39 -11.92
C PRO A 417 11.33 16.85 -13.18
N PRO A 418 10.89 15.71 -13.71
CA PRO A 418 11.50 15.11 -14.89
C PRO A 418 11.30 16.00 -16.12
N THR A 419 12.25 15.92 -17.05
CA THR A 419 12.16 16.58 -18.37
C THR A 419 11.07 15.94 -19.23
N SER A 420 10.60 16.66 -20.26
CA SER A 420 9.54 16.15 -21.15
C SER A 420 9.87 14.79 -21.80
N ASP A 421 11.13 14.56 -22.13
CA ASP A 421 11.58 13.29 -22.72
C ASP A 421 11.57 12.15 -21.68
N GLU A 422 11.96 12.45 -20.46
CA GLU A 422 11.89 11.51 -19.32
C GLU A 422 10.44 11.18 -18.95
N ILE A 423 9.53 12.15 -18.99
CA ILE A 423 8.09 11.93 -18.76
C ILE A 423 7.53 10.95 -19.81
N ALA A 424 7.92 11.10 -21.08
CA ALA A 424 7.52 10.18 -22.13
C ALA A 424 8.06 8.76 -21.88
N GLU A 425 9.28 8.63 -21.35
CA GLU A 425 9.85 7.34 -20.99
C GLU A 425 9.15 6.71 -19.78
N ILE A 426 8.85 7.48 -18.73
CA ILE A 426 8.06 7.03 -17.57
C ILE A 426 6.70 6.49 -18.03
N LYS A 427 6.05 7.17 -18.98
CA LYS A 427 4.78 6.73 -19.56
C LYS A 427 4.93 5.40 -20.31
N ARG A 428 5.98 5.22 -21.10
CA ARG A 428 6.26 3.96 -21.82
C ARG A 428 6.58 2.82 -20.86
N GLU A 429 7.33 3.10 -19.81
CA GLU A 429 7.65 2.17 -18.73
C GLU A 429 6.37 1.68 -18.05
N CYS A 430 5.49 2.59 -17.66
CA CYS A 430 4.19 2.26 -17.08
C CYS A 430 3.33 1.42 -18.02
N ALA A 431 3.24 1.80 -19.29
CA ALA A 431 2.50 1.03 -20.30
C ALA A 431 3.04 -0.40 -20.46
N ARG A 432 4.36 -0.57 -20.42
CA ARG A 432 5.01 -1.89 -20.46
C ARG A 432 4.75 -2.69 -19.19
N ALA A 433 4.85 -2.10 -18.01
CA ALA A 433 4.54 -2.77 -16.75
C ALA A 433 3.09 -3.28 -16.71
N ILE A 434 2.13 -2.47 -17.17
CA ILE A 434 0.71 -2.86 -17.29
C ILE A 434 0.54 -3.99 -18.31
N MET A 435 1.18 -3.89 -19.48
CA MET A 435 1.11 -4.92 -20.52
C MET A 435 1.60 -6.29 -20.01
N GLU A 436 2.62 -6.29 -19.15
CA GLU A 436 3.21 -7.51 -18.58
C GLU A 436 2.36 -8.18 -17.50
N LEU A 437 1.33 -7.51 -16.96
CA LEU A 437 0.36 -8.13 -16.07
C LEU A 437 -0.44 -9.24 -16.77
N ALA A 438 -0.69 -9.10 -18.07
CA ALA A 438 -1.43 -10.07 -18.86
C ALA A 438 -0.50 -11.14 -19.49
N PRO A 439 -0.78 -12.45 -19.33
CA PRO A 439 -0.03 -13.50 -20.01
C PRO A 439 0.01 -13.32 -21.53
N GLN A 440 1.10 -13.75 -22.17
CA GLN A 440 1.31 -13.61 -23.62
C GLN A 440 0.11 -14.05 -24.50
N PRO A 441 -0.53 -15.22 -24.30
CA PRO A 441 -1.67 -15.61 -25.14
C PRO A 441 -2.86 -14.66 -24.98
N VAL A 442 -3.10 -14.16 -23.75
CA VAL A 442 -4.21 -13.25 -23.45
C VAL A 442 -3.99 -11.92 -24.13
N ARG A 443 -2.81 -11.31 -24.01
CA ARG A 443 -2.53 -10.01 -24.66
C ARG A 443 -2.51 -10.10 -26.18
N THR A 444 -2.00 -11.19 -26.77
CA THR A 444 -2.00 -11.38 -28.22
C THR A 444 -3.42 -11.52 -28.76
N HIS A 445 -4.29 -12.22 -28.03
CA HIS A 445 -5.70 -12.31 -28.38
C HIS A 445 -6.43 -10.98 -28.19
N TYR A 446 -6.17 -10.28 -27.08
CA TYR A 446 -6.79 -9.01 -26.73
C TYR A 446 -6.53 -7.91 -27.76
N PHE A 447 -5.26 -7.69 -28.10
CA PHE A 447 -4.85 -6.65 -29.04
C PHE A 447 -4.88 -7.09 -30.51
N ALA A 448 -5.24 -8.36 -30.78
CA ALA A 448 -5.21 -8.96 -32.11
C ALA A 448 -3.89 -8.73 -32.87
N THR A 449 -2.77 -8.63 -32.15
CA THR A 449 -1.44 -8.34 -32.70
C THR A 449 -0.37 -9.11 -31.95
N THR A 450 0.76 -9.38 -32.58
CA THR A 450 1.96 -9.94 -31.95
C THR A 450 2.99 -8.86 -31.60
N ASP A 451 2.84 -7.66 -32.17
CA ASP A 451 3.78 -6.56 -32.00
C ASP A 451 3.63 -5.91 -30.62
N THR A 452 4.60 -6.15 -29.73
CA THR A 452 4.61 -5.60 -28.36
C THR A 452 4.63 -4.08 -28.34
N LEU A 453 5.31 -3.45 -29.30
CA LEU A 453 5.37 -1.99 -29.40
C LEU A 453 4.00 -1.36 -29.69
N LYS A 454 3.17 -2.01 -30.52
CA LYS A 454 1.81 -1.52 -30.80
C LYS A 454 0.90 -1.67 -29.59
N MET A 455 1.02 -2.79 -28.87
CA MET A 455 0.29 -2.98 -27.60
C MET A 455 0.67 -1.89 -26.59
N GLN A 456 1.97 -1.63 -26.42
CA GLN A 456 2.46 -0.58 -25.52
C GLN A 456 1.96 0.80 -25.93
N SER A 457 1.96 1.14 -27.22
CA SER A 457 1.46 2.44 -27.69
C SER A 457 -0.02 2.63 -27.41
N GLU A 458 -0.83 1.56 -27.51
CA GLU A 458 -2.27 1.63 -27.24
C GLU A 458 -2.55 1.80 -25.74
N ILE A 459 -1.82 1.09 -24.88
CA ILE A 459 -1.90 1.28 -23.42
C ILE A 459 -1.41 2.70 -23.06
N ALA A 460 -0.33 3.17 -23.67
CA ALA A 460 0.16 4.53 -23.45
C ALA A 460 -0.87 5.59 -23.88
N ARG A 461 -1.57 5.41 -25.01
CA ARG A 461 -2.68 6.29 -25.43
C ARG A 461 -3.78 6.33 -24.38
N ARG A 462 -4.01 5.21 -23.68
CA ARG A 462 -4.98 5.16 -22.61
C ARG A 462 -4.53 5.85 -21.33
N LEU A 463 -3.24 5.76 -21.00
CA LEU A 463 -2.66 6.50 -19.88
C LEU A 463 -2.82 8.02 -20.02
N ASP A 464 -3.11 8.51 -21.24
CA ASP A 464 -3.46 9.92 -21.43
C ASP A 464 -4.65 10.34 -20.59
N LEU A 465 -5.56 9.45 -20.16
CA LEU A 465 -6.66 9.78 -19.25
C LEU A 465 -6.21 10.55 -18.00
N PHE A 466 -4.97 10.32 -17.55
CA PHE A 466 -4.35 10.97 -16.38
C PHE A 466 -3.30 12.03 -16.78
N ALA A 467 -3.32 12.54 -18.01
CA ALA A 467 -2.30 13.47 -18.51
C ALA A 467 -2.48 14.94 -18.03
N ASP A 468 -3.64 15.30 -17.51
CA ASP A 468 -3.93 16.67 -17.06
C ASP A 468 -3.87 16.74 -15.53
N GLU A 469 -3.00 17.61 -15.01
CA GLU A 469 -2.80 17.81 -13.57
C GLU A 469 -4.07 18.29 -12.85
N TYR A 470 -4.80 19.24 -13.43
CA TYR A 470 -5.98 19.83 -12.79
C TYR A 470 -7.12 18.80 -12.66
N ILE A 471 -7.27 17.96 -13.69
CA ILE A 471 -8.23 16.85 -13.68
C ILE A 471 -7.80 15.80 -12.63
N ASN A 472 -6.50 15.50 -12.55
CA ASN A 472 -5.98 14.58 -11.54
C ASN A 472 -6.20 15.10 -10.11
N LYS A 473 -6.08 16.42 -9.87
CA LYS A 473 -6.38 17.02 -8.55
C LYS A 473 -7.79 16.66 -8.09
N HIS A 474 -8.80 16.70 -8.96
CA HIS A 474 -10.17 16.32 -8.61
C HIS A 474 -10.27 14.85 -8.17
N LEU A 475 -9.55 13.96 -8.85
CA LEU A 475 -9.50 12.55 -8.47
C LEU A 475 -8.85 12.39 -7.09
N ILE A 476 -7.71 13.04 -6.85
CA ILE A 476 -6.95 12.95 -5.61
C ILE A 476 -7.73 13.53 -4.42
N VAL A 477 -8.36 14.70 -4.59
CA VAL A 477 -9.24 15.30 -3.58
C VAL A 477 -10.37 14.35 -3.23
N ALA A 478 -11.10 13.84 -4.23
CA ALA A 478 -12.23 12.95 -3.98
C ALA A 478 -11.79 11.63 -3.30
N VAL A 479 -10.63 11.08 -3.66
CA VAL A 479 -10.04 9.91 -2.99
C VAL A 479 -9.68 10.24 -1.53
N LEU A 480 -9.07 11.40 -1.29
CA LEU A 480 -8.68 11.83 0.05
C LEU A 480 -9.91 12.05 0.94
N GLU A 481 -10.94 12.74 0.46
CA GLU A 481 -12.21 12.93 1.17
C GLU A 481 -12.88 11.59 1.49
N LEU A 482 -12.91 10.66 0.54
CA LEU A 482 -13.46 9.33 0.76
C LEU A 482 -12.70 8.58 1.87
N ILE A 483 -11.36 8.61 1.85
CA ILE A 483 -10.54 7.96 2.87
C ILE A 483 -10.76 8.62 4.23
N VAL A 484 -10.80 9.96 4.28
CA VAL A 484 -11.02 10.71 5.52
C VAL A 484 -12.39 10.40 6.12
N VAL A 485 -13.47 10.45 5.33
CA VAL A 485 -14.82 10.13 5.82
C VAL A 485 -14.92 8.68 6.30
N ARG A 486 -14.15 7.76 5.71
CA ARG A 486 -14.12 6.36 6.15
C ARG A 486 -13.30 6.11 7.40
N LEU A 487 -12.19 6.84 7.57
CA LEU A 487 -11.37 6.74 8.78
C LEU A 487 -11.98 7.52 9.97
N PHE A 488 -12.70 8.60 9.67
CA PHE A 488 -13.36 9.50 10.61
C PHE A 488 -14.85 9.67 10.25
N PRO A 489 -15.69 8.64 10.47
CA PRO A 489 -17.12 8.70 10.16
C PRO A 489 -17.86 9.81 10.92
N GLU A 490 -17.28 10.33 12.00
CA GLU A 490 -17.80 11.48 12.75
C GLU A 490 -17.90 12.74 11.89
N LEU A 491 -17.01 12.89 10.90
CA LEU A 491 -16.99 14.02 9.96
C LEU A 491 -18.08 13.92 8.88
N GLY A 492 -18.60 12.72 8.63
CA GLY A 492 -19.61 12.47 7.58
C GLY A 492 -21.06 12.70 8.03
N GLN A 493 -21.31 13.07 9.29
CA GLN A 493 -22.68 13.24 9.79
C GLN A 493 -23.29 14.56 9.29
N PRO A 494 -24.54 14.54 8.78
CA PRO A 494 -25.19 15.73 8.23
C PRO A 494 -25.40 16.78 9.33
N GLY A 495 -24.58 17.84 9.28
CA GLY A 495 -24.49 18.89 10.31
C GLY A 495 -23.10 19.56 10.36
N GLN A 496 -22.08 18.93 9.79
CA GLN A 496 -20.71 19.45 9.66
C GLN A 496 -20.11 19.13 8.28
N SER A 497 -20.80 19.46 7.18
CA SER A 497 -20.23 19.28 5.83
C SER A 497 -18.93 20.08 5.67
N ILE A 498 -17.92 19.42 5.09
CA ILE A 498 -16.66 20.02 4.61
C ILE A 498 -16.95 20.94 3.43
#